data_AF-A0A914ZBU9-F1
#
_entry.id   AF-A0A914ZBU9-F1
#
_cell.length_a   1.000
_cell.length_b   1.000
_cell.length_c   1.000
_cell.angle_alpha   90.00
_cell.angle_beta   90.00
_cell.angle_gamma   90.00
#
_symmetry.space_group_name_H-M   'P 1'
#
loop_
_entity.id
_entity.type
_entity.pdbx_description
1 polymer ?
#
loop_
_entity_poly.entity_id
_entity_poly.type
_entity_poly.pdbx_seq_one_letter_code
_entity_poly.pdbx_strand_id
1 'polypeptide(L)'
;MTAESLRTIVNGLNNEPFNMNLNLISFDSISSIRLIQLLSDVLQWINDAESIDIRDEAPDETALRIFHLLRLLKYRPPNDIDQLQEWRRGIVEGEKTAINPILEWIFKDTESLKERAYLAKYLTAVEVPGEFQDSEIVELQNEVARLMDEFKEIHSQVIERRKDTLLAEDIRSDLKAMQQEKDQLNRRIEKIKHKLRLVGNLENYLQLAAKCREENEKNVKIALHRQEQRNALVHNEQKLQRLNATLKEVIATADNIDPTEAMNRLKEEMATTRYMIEEKLPKEIEAKRIIVAELSKVADMPAIDENDIAELQQKIDKINKEIVEMIDERDKRDETIDKLSIYRHQATAIARKKSALAEKLQELRSELQHIESMIEEKKKELREKSGGEDVITSVQFKNYVNKLRSKTTAYKRKRAEIDGLKSENLILARTYDILNGKWTALKEQIEESGGRVSELDIAKQYERPKTAKPSSDNINELKGMIKELSEKLEQKRALVSELIENGNQLNEKFNELNNQYNSKKRNYETMMAS
;
A
#
# COMPACT_ATOMS: atom_id res chain seq x y z
N MET A 1 21.39 19.67 -38.34
CA MET A 1 21.68 18.25 -38.06
C MET A 1 22.15 18.12 -36.62
N THR A 2 21.72 17.10 -35.89
CA THR A 2 22.11 16.86 -34.49
C THR A 2 23.37 15.98 -34.44
N ALA A 3 24.15 16.08 -33.36
CA ALA A 3 25.36 15.26 -33.16
C ALA A 3 25.04 13.75 -33.07
N GLU A 4 23.81 13.41 -32.71
CA GLU A 4 23.30 12.04 -32.67
C GLU A 4 23.12 11.45 -34.07
N SER A 5 22.57 12.22 -35.02
CA SER A 5 22.43 11.80 -36.42
C SER A 5 23.78 11.42 -37.04
N LEU A 6 24.82 12.22 -36.80
CA LEU A 6 26.17 11.94 -37.27
C LEU A 6 26.79 10.71 -36.59
N ARG A 7 26.51 10.48 -35.31
CA ARG A 7 26.97 9.27 -34.60
C ARG A 7 26.31 8.01 -35.15
N THR A 8 25.02 8.05 -35.45
CA THR A 8 24.29 6.91 -36.04
C THR A 8 24.86 6.53 -37.41
N ILE A 9 25.17 7.52 -38.25
CA ILE A 9 25.79 7.30 -39.57
C ILE A 9 27.20 6.73 -39.42
N VAL A 10 28.03 7.32 -38.56
CA VAL A 10 29.41 6.85 -38.33
C VAL A 10 29.43 5.43 -37.77
N ASN A 11 28.55 5.11 -36.82
CA ASN A 11 28.42 3.75 -36.29
C ASN A 11 27.93 2.77 -37.37
N GLY A 12 26.97 3.16 -38.20
CA GLY A 12 26.47 2.35 -39.31
C GLY A 12 27.53 2.04 -40.36
N LEU A 13 28.42 2.99 -40.67
CA LEU A 13 29.53 2.83 -41.61
C LEU A 13 30.74 2.08 -41.03
N ASN A 14 30.85 2.02 -39.70
CA ASN A 14 31.91 1.29 -39.01
C ASN A 14 31.54 -0.17 -38.73
N ASN A 15 30.24 -0.50 -38.73
CA ASN A 15 29.75 -1.87 -38.61
C ASN A 15 29.88 -2.64 -39.95
N GLU A 16 29.80 -3.97 -39.90
CA GLU A 16 29.82 -4.81 -41.10
C GLU A 16 28.66 -4.42 -42.05
N PRO A 17 28.91 -4.20 -43.36
CA PRO A 17 30.04 -4.67 -44.18
C PRO A 17 31.05 -3.59 -44.61
N PHE A 18 30.88 -2.33 -44.19
CA PHE A 18 31.69 -1.22 -44.70
C PHE A 18 33.03 -1.06 -43.96
N ASN A 19 33.09 -1.35 -42.65
CA ASN A 19 34.31 -1.37 -41.82
C ASN A 19 35.24 -0.16 -42.04
N MET A 20 34.69 1.04 -42.27
CA MET A 20 35.47 2.21 -42.71
C MET A 20 36.23 2.92 -41.58
N ASN A 21 36.08 2.48 -40.32
CA ASN A 21 36.75 3.02 -39.12
C ASN A 21 36.83 4.56 -39.07
N LEU A 22 35.72 5.22 -39.44
CA LEU A 22 35.62 6.66 -39.52
C LEU A 22 35.39 7.26 -38.12
N ASN A 23 36.09 8.36 -37.82
CA ASN A 23 35.79 9.29 -36.74
C ASN A 23 34.86 10.41 -37.24
N LEU A 24 34.14 11.11 -36.34
CA LEU A 24 33.23 12.20 -36.72
C LEU A 24 33.92 13.30 -37.55
N ILE A 25 35.20 13.58 -37.26
CA ILE A 25 36.02 14.57 -37.97
C ILE A 25 36.40 14.07 -39.36
N SER A 26 36.76 12.78 -39.49
CA SER A 26 37.11 12.21 -40.79
C SER A 26 35.88 12.06 -41.68
N PHE A 27 34.70 11.77 -41.11
CA PHE A 27 33.44 11.73 -41.86
C PHE A 27 33.05 13.12 -42.38
N ASP A 28 33.21 14.17 -41.57
CA ASP A 28 32.96 15.55 -42.03
C ASP A 28 34.03 16.04 -43.04
N SER A 29 35.19 15.41 -43.13
CA SER A 29 36.20 15.74 -44.16
C SER A 29 35.97 15.05 -45.53
N ILE A 30 34.96 14.18 -45.66
CA ILE A 30 34.67 13.46 -46.90
C ILE A 30 34.19 14.43 -48.00
N SER A 31 34.76 14.29 -49.20
CA SER A 31 34.38 15.09 -50.38
C SER A 31 33.00 14.69 -50.92
N SER A 32 32.28 15.64 -51.53
CA SER A 32 30.92 15.45 -52.05
C SER A 32 30.79 14.24 -52.99
N ILE A 33 31.76 14.04 -53.88
CA ILE A 33 31.82 12.88 -54.79
C ILE A 33 31.94 11.55 -54.03
N ARG A 34 32.80 11.51 -53.01
CA ARG A 34 33.00 10.31 -52.19
C ARG A 34 31.79 10.04 -51.30
N LEU A 35 31.06 11.07 -50.89
CA LEU A 35 29.82 10.95 -50.12
C LEU A 35 28.68 10.36 -50.97
N ILE A 36 28.55 10.76 -52.24
CA ILE A 36 27.59 10.15 -53.17
C ILE A 36 27.99 8.70 -53.46
N GLN A 37 29.28 8.39 -53.64
CA GLN A 37 29.75 7.00 -53.80
C GLN A 37 29.35 6.15 -52.61
N LEU A 38 29.57 6.64 -51.40
CA LEU A 38 29.20 5.95 -50.18
C LEU A 38 27.68 5.76 -50.06
N LEU A 39 26.88 6.75 -50.48
CA LEU A 39 25.42 6.60 -50.57
C LEU A 39 25.02 5.55 -51.62
N SER A 40 25.67 5.54 -52.78
CA SER A 40 25.44 4.53 -53.82
C SER A 40 25.77 3.13 -53.31
N ASP A 41 26.96 2.94 -52.73
CA ASP A 41 27.40 1.65 -52.18
C ASP A 41 26.45 1.15 -51.08
N VAL A 42 25.97 2.05 -50.21
CA VAL A 42 25.00 1.74 -49.17
C VAL A 42 23.65 1.33 -49.76
N LEU A 43 23.13 2.04 -50.76
CA LEU A 43 21.88 1.69 -51.43
C LEU A 43 21.99 0.37 -52.23
N GLN A 44 23.16 0.11 -52.81
CA GLN A 44 23.43 -1.10 -53.58
C GLN A 44 23.57 -2.33 -52.68
N TRP A 45 24.18 -2.15 -51.51
CA TRP A 45 24.22 -3.15 -50.45
C TRP A 45 22.82 -3.52 -49.93
N ILE A 46 21.92 -2.54 -49.76
CA ILE A 46 20.53 -2.84 -49.34
C ILE A 46 19.79 -3.66 -50.41
N ASN A 47 20.12 -3.47 -51.68
CA ASN A 47 19.46 -4.12 -52.81
C ASN A 47 20.16 -5.42 -53.30
N ASP A 48 21.23 -5.87 -52.62
CA ASP A 48 22.08 -7.00 -53.03
C ASP A 48 22.50 -6.92 -54.52
N ALA A 49 22.89 -5.72 -54.99
CA ALA A 49 23.35 -5.48 -56.36
C ALA A 49 24.87 -5.24 -56.42
N GLU A 50 25.51 -5.46 -57.57
CA GLU A 50 26.94 -5.20 -57.78
C GLU A 50 27.27 -3.71 -57.62
N SER A 51 28.38 -3.38 -56.96
CA SER A 51 28.83 -2.00 -56.73
C SER A 51 29.17 -1.30 -58.05
N ILE A 52 28.55 -0.14 -58.31
CA ILE A 52 28.83 0.69 -59.49
C ILE A 52 29.70 1.87 -59.07
N ASP A 53 30.82 2.10 -59.79
CA ASP A 53 31.64 3.30 -59.62
C ASP A 53 30.95 4.48 -60.33
N ILE A 54 30.69 5.56 -59.59
CA ILE A 54 30.02 6.77 -60.09
C ILE A 54 30.86 7.50 -61.15
N ARG A 55 32.16 7.19 -61.27
CA ARG A 55 33.03 7.77 -62.30
C ARG A 55 32.69 7.33 -63.72
N ASP A 56 31.97 6.22 -63.86
CA ASP A 56 31.60 5.64 -65.16
C ASP A 56 30.20 6.09 -65.64
N GLU A 57 29.42 6.78 -64.81
CA GLU A 57 28.07 7.27 -65.11
C GLU A 57 28.01 8.81 -65.20
N ALA A 58 27.06 9.36 -65.98
CA ALA A 58 26.77 10.79 -65.92
C ALA A 58 26.11 11.14 -64.57
N PRO A 59 26.41 12.30 -63.95
CA PRO A 59 25.87 12.65 -62.62
C PRO A 59 24.34 12.69 -62.58
N ASP A 60 23.70 13.01 -63.71
CA ASP A 60 22.24 12.99 -63.86
C ASP A 60 21.67 11.56 -63.90
N GLU A 61 22.37 10.62 -64.53
CA GLU A 61 21.98 9.20 -64.61
C GLU A 61 22.11 8.52 -63.23
N THR A 62 23.21 8.80 -62.52
CA THR A 62 23.40 8.33 -61.13
C THR A 62 22.33 8.89 -60.20
N ALA A 63 21.97 10.17 -60.32
CA ALA A 63 20.91 10.77 -59.53
C ALA A 63 19.54 10.14 -59.83
N LEU A 64 19.21 9.88 -61.10
CA LEU A 64 17.98 9.18 -61.49
C LEU A 64 17.92 7.76 -60.93
N ARG A 65 19.04 7.03 -60.92
CA ARG A 65 19.15 5.71 -60.29
C ARG A 65 18.92 5.77 -58.78
N ILE A 66 19.56 6.72 -58.10
CA ILE A 66 19.36 6.94 -56.66
C ILE A 66 17.90 7.31 -56.37
N PHE A 67 17.27 8.17 -57.17
CA PHE A 67 15.84 8.49 -57.02
C PHE A 67 14.93 7.29 -57.23
N HIS A 68 15.24 6.43 -58.21
CA HIS A 68 14.50 5.20 -58.44
C HIS A 68 14.60 4.25 -57.24
N LEU A 69 15.80 4.04 -56.70
CA LEU A 69 16.04 3.20 -55.52
C LEU A 69 15.40 3.79 -54.25
N LEU A 70 15.49 5.11 -54.04
CA LEU A 70 14.82 5.78 -52.92
C LEU A 70 13.29 5.72 -53.02
N ARG A 71 12.73 5.79 -54.24
CA ARG A 71 11.30 5.59 -54.49
C ARG A 71 10.89 4.14 -54.20
N LEU A 72 11.71 3.17 -54.58
CA LEU A 72 11.49 1.74 -54.29
C LEU A 72 11.47 1.47 -52.77
N LEU A 73 12.39 2.10 -52.03
CA LEU A 73 12.48 2.02 -50.58
C LEU A 73 11.41 2.87 -49.85
N LYS A 74 10.61 3.64 -50.59
CA LYS A 74 9.59 4.59 -50.09
C LYS A 74 10.15 5.66 -49.14
N TYR A 75 11.33 6.19 -49.45
CA TYR A 75 11.83 7.39 -48.77
C TYR A 75 10.89 8.57 -49.05
N ARG A 76 10.52 9.33 -48.01
CA ARG A 76 9.66 10.51 -48.16
C ARG A 76 10.52 11.73 -48.48
N PRO A 77 10.48 12.28 -49.70
CA PRO A 77 11.15 13.53 -49.99
C PRO A 77 10.43 14.71 -49.30
N PRO A 78 11.09 15.88 -49.15
CA PRO A 78 10.46 17.09 -48.63
C PRO A 78 9.20 17.48 -49.42
N ASN A 79 8.17 17.96 -48.71
CA ASN A 79 6.83 18.23 -49.28
C ASN A 79 6.76 19.54 -50.08
N ASP A 80 7.69 20.48 -49.87
CA ASP A 80 7.70 21.79 -50.54
C ASP A 80 8.38 21.70 -51.91
N ILE A 81 7.74 22.25 -52.95
CA ILE A 81 8.21 22.16 -54.36
C ILE A 81 9.60 22.79 -54.52
N ASP A 82 9.88 23.92 -53.85
CA ASP A 82 11.17 24.60 -53.90
C ASP A 82 12.26 23.81 -53.17
N GLN A 83 11.94 23.24 -52.01
CA GLN A 83 12.85 22.36 -51.26
C GLN A 83 13.08 21.03 -51.98
N LEU A 84 12.13 20.56 -52.79
CA LEU A 84 12.28 19.36 -53.60
C LEU A 84 13.25 19.59 -54.77
N GLN A 85 13.20 20.77 -55.40
CA GLN A 85 14.18 21.15 -56.44
C GLN A 85 15.57 21.34 -55.84
N GLU A 86 15.66 21.96 -54.67
CA GLU A 86 16.91 22.13 -53.93
C GLU A 86 17.47 20.79 -53.44
N TRP A 87 16.63 19.86 -52.99
CA TRP A 87 17.02 18.50 -52.60
C TRP A 87 17.49 17.67 -53.80
N ARG A 88 16.83 17.80 -54.97
CA ARG A 88 17.27 17.14 -56.21
C ARG A 88 18.63 17.67 -56.67
N ARG A 89 18.83 18.99 -56.64
CA ARG A 89 20.11 19.63 -56.91
C ARG A 89 21.19 19.19 -55.91
N GLY A 90 20.85 19.15 -54.63
CA GLY A 90 21.75 18.73 -53.55
C GLY A 90 22.20 17.28 -53.66
N ILE A 91 21.41 16.38 -54.26
CA ILE A 91 21.82 14.99 -54.52
C ILE A 91 22.78 14.91 -55.72
N VAL A 92 22.57 15.70 -56.77
CA VAL A 92 23.47 15.79 -57.93
C VAL A 92 24.82 16.43 -57.56
N GLU A 93 24.80 17.46 -56.71
CA GLU A 93 26.01 18.19 -56.26
C GLU A 93 26.72 17.51 -55.08
N GLY A 94 26.06 16.56 -54.42
CA GLY A 94 26.63 15.82 -53.29
C GLY A 94 26.65 16.61 -51.98
N GLU A 95 25.61 17.40 -51.74
CA GLU A 95 25.48 18.24 -50.56
C GLU A 95 25.19 17.41 -49.30
N LYS A 96 25.96 17.67 -48.25
CA LYS A 96 25.84 16.97 -46.95
C LYS A 96 24.46 17.14 -46.29
N THR A 97 23.79 18.25 -46.57
CA THR A 97 22.44 18.57 -46.05
C THR A 97 21.37 17.63 -46.62
N ALA A 98 21.56 17.13 -47.85
CA ALA A 98 20.63 16.22 -48.52
C ALA A 98 20.98 14.74 -48.28
N ILE A 99 22.27 14.38 -48.25
CA ILE A 99 22.72 12.98 -48.16
C ILE A 99 22.69 12.44 -46.72
N ASN A 100 23.11 13.23 -45.72
CA ASN A 100 23.18 12.74 -44.35
C ASN A 100 21.83 12.32 -43.76
N PRO A 101 20.70 13.03 -44.00
CA PRO A 101 19.39 12.56 -43.57
C PRO A 101 18.98 11.22 -44.21
N ILE A 102 19.40 10.97 -45.46
CA ILE A 102 19.12 9.71 -46.17
C ILE A 102 19.93 8.58 -45.53
N LEU A 103 21.22 8.80 -45.26
CA LEU A 103 22.07 7.82 -44.59
C LEU A 103 21.58 7.53 -43.17
N GLU A 104 21.19 8.54 -42.41
CA GLU A 104 20.61 8.37 -41.08
C GLU A 104 19.34 7.51 -41.11
N TRP A 105 18.44 7.79 -42.06
CA TRP A 105 17.22 7.01 -42.24
C TRP A 105 17.52 5.55 -42.60
N ILE A 106 18.50 5.32 -43.47
CA ILE A 106 18.93 3.98 -43.85
C ILE A 106 19.49 3.22 -42.63
N PHE A 107 20.41 3.83 -41.89
CA PHE A 107 21.10 3.16 -40.78
C PHE A 107 20.23 2.94 -39.55
N LYS A 108 19.12 3.68 -39.42
CA LYS A 108 18.16 3.49 -38.33
C LYS A 108 17.36 2.19 -38.46
N ASP A 109 16.93 1.84 -39.68
CA ASP A 109 16.02 0.71 -39.93
C ASP A 109 16.53 -0.24 -41.04
N THR A 110 17.82 -0.60 -41.01
CA THR A 110 18.52 -1.39 -42.05
C THR A 110 17.83 -2.71 -42.40
N GLU A 111 17.44 -3.52 -41.41
CA GLU A 111 16.79 -4.83 -41.64
C GLU A 111 15.46 -4.68 -42.37
N SER A 112 14.63 -3.71 -41.97
CA SER A 112 13.34 -3.46 -42.62
C SER A 112 13.51 -2.97 -44.05
N LEU A 113 14.60 -2.25 -44.35
CA LEU A 113 14.89 -1.74 -45.68
C LEU A 113 15.42 -2.84 -46.60
N LYS A 114 16.22 -3.78 -46.08
CA LYS A 114 16.61 -4.99 -46.81
C LYS A 114 15.42 -5.86 -47.16
N GLU A 115 14.52 -6.10 -46.20
CA GLU A 115 13.26 -6.83 -46.46
C GLU A 115 12.43 -6.12 -47.54
N ARG A 116 12.32 -4.78 -47.49
CA ARG A 116 11.59 -4.02 -48.51
C ARG A 116 12.27 -4.08 -49.87
N ALA A 117 13.59 -3.97 -49.96
CA ALA A 117 14.31 -4.07 -51.23
C ALA A 117 14.13 -5.46 -51.85
N TYR A 118 14.25 -6.51 -51.03
CA TYR A 118 13.98 -7.88 -51.44
C TYR A 118 12.54 -8.05 -51.96
N LEU A 119 11.55 -7.57 -51.20
CA LEU A 119 10.15 -7.62 -51.59
C LEU A 119 9.88 -6.81 -52.87
N ALA A 120 10.51 -5.66 -53.03
CA ALA A 120 10.31 -4.80 -54.18
C ALA A 120 10.78 -5.45 -55.49
N LYS A 121 11.83 -6.28 -55.47
CA LYS A 121 12.26 -7.05 -56.65
C LYS A 121 11.15 -7.94 -57.24
N TYR A 122 10.26 -8.45 -56.38
CA TYR A 122 9.20 -9.38 -56.77
C TYR A 122 7.80 -8.75 -56.77
N LEU A 123 7.61 -7.64 -56.06
CA LEU A 123 6.32 -6.98 -55.87
C LEU A 123 6.14 -5.68 -56.69
N THR A 124 7.12 -5.30 -57.50
CA THR A 124 6.96 -4.14 -58.40
C THR A 124 6.21 -4.57 -59.66
N ALA A 125 4.99 -4.05 -59.84
CA ALA A 125 4.22 -4.32 -61.04
C ALA A 125 4.88 -3.69 -62.26
N VAL A 126 5.02 -4.46 -63.34
CA VAL A 126 5.47 -3.93 -64.63
C VAL A 126 4.29 -3.16 -65.24
N GLU A 127 4.36 -1.83 -65.23
CA GLU A 127 3.36 -0.97 -65.85
C GLU A 127 3.47 -1.11 -67.38
N VAL A 128 2.57 -1.90 -67.99
CA VAL A 128 2.44 -1.99 -69.44
C VAL A 128 1.57 -0.81 -69.91
N PRO A 129 2.08 0.09 -70.77
CA PRO A 129 1.29 1.20 -71.30
C PRO A 129 0.02 0.72 -72.00
N GLY A 130 -1.09 1.45 -71.83
CA GLY A 130 -2.42 1.07 -72.33
C GLY A 130 -2.52 0.85 -73.85
N GLU A 131 -1.53 1.31 -74.61
CA GLU A 131 -1.40 1.09 -76.05
C GLU A 131 -1.05 -0.37 -76.42
N PHE A 132 -0.51 -1.15 -75.47
CA PHE A 132 -0.12 -2.56 -75.64
C PHE A 132 -0.95 -3.52 -74.77
N GLN A 133 -2.11 -3.07 -74.26
CA GLN A 133 -2.98 -3.92 -73.44
C GLN A 133 -3.95 -4.73 -74.30
N ASP A 134 -3.53 -5.94 -74.68
CA ASP A 134 -4.43 -6.97 -75.23
C ASP A 134 -5.14 -7.76 -74.13
N SER A 135 -6.25 -8.44 -74.45
CA SER A 135 -7.01 -9.28 -73.50
C SER A 135 -6.13 -10.35 -72.81
N GLU A 136 -5.18 -10.93 -73.55
CA GLU A 136 -4.23 -11.93 -73.02
C GLU A 136 -3.24 -11.31 -72.02
N ILE A 137 -2.82 -10.07 -72.24
CA ILE A 137 -1.90 -9.34 -71.36
C ILE A 137 -2.60 -8.97 -70.04
N VAL A 138 -3.89 -8.65 -70.09
CA VAL A 138 -4.70 -8.41 -68.89
C VAL A 138 -4.88 -9.69 -68.07
N GLU A 139 -5.10 -10.84 -68.72
CA GLU A 139 -5.17 -12.15 -68.05
C GLU A 139 -3.84 -12.51 -67.37
N LEU A 140 -2.71 -12.31 -68.07
CA LEU A 140 -1.38 -12.52 -67.50
C LEU A 140 -1.07 -11.56 -66.35
N GLN A 141 -1.47 -10.29 -66.43
CA GLN A 141 -1.34 -9.33 -65.32
C GLN A 141 -2.14 -9.78 -64.09
N ASN A 142 -3.34 -10.33 -64.29
CA ASN A 142 -4.16 -10.88 -63.20
C ASN A 142 -3.52 -12.14 -62.58
N GLU A 143 -2.92 -13.02 -63.39
CA GLU A 143 -2.21 -14.19 -62.88
C GLU A 143 -0.95 -13.81 -62.10
N VAL A 144 -0.17 -12.84 -62.60
CA VAL A 144 0.99 -12.27 -61.89
C VAL A 144 0.55 -11.65 -60.56
N ALA A 145 -0.55 -10.90 -60.54
CA ALA A 145 -1.09 -10.33 -59.30
C ALA A 145 -1.48 -11.42 -58.27
N ARG A 146 -2.13 -12.51 -58.73
CA ARG A 146 -2.46 -13.66 -57.87
C ARG A 146 -1.20 -14.29 -57.26
N LEU A 147 -0.18 -14.53 -58.08
CA LEU A 147 1.10 -15.10 -57.63
C LEU A 147 1.86 -14.17 -56.68
N MET A 148 1.78 -12.84 -56.89
CA MET A 148 2.35 -11.85 -55.98
C MET A 148 1.67 -11.87 -54.61
N ASP A 149 0.35 -12.09 -54.54
CA ASP A 149 -0.38 -12.19 -53.28
C ASP A 149 -0.09 -13.51 -52.55
N GLU A 150 0.00 -14.63 -53.27
CA GLU A 150 0.45 -15.91 -52.71
C GLU A 150 1.89 -15.81 -52.15
N PHE A 151 2.77 -15.12 -52.86
CA PHE A 151 4.14 -14.86 -52.39
C PHE A 151 4.17 -14.04 -51.08
N LYS A 152 3.32 -13.01 -50.94
CA LYS A 152 3.23 -12.24 -49.69
C LYS A 152 2.83 -13.12 -48.51
N GLU A 153 1.83 -13.99 -48.72
CA GLU A 153 1.34 -14.88 -47.67
C GLU A 153 2.43 -15.88 -47.25
N ILE A 154 3.07 -16.56 -48.20
CA ILE A 154 4.14 -17.52 -47.93
C ILE A 154 5.33 -16.82 -47.26
N HIS A 155 5.75 -15.66 -47.76
CA HIS A 155 6.86 -14.91 -47.19
C HIS A 155 6.59 -14.49 -45.75
N SER A 156 5.37 -14.04 -45.44
CA SER A 156 4.96 -13.73 -44.07
C SER A 156 5.07 -14.94 -43.14
N GLN A 157 4.57 -16.10 -43.58
CA GLN A 157 4.67 -17.35 -42.82
C GLN A 157 6.13 -17.78 -42.60
N VAL A 158 7.01 -17.56 -43.57
CA VAL A 158 8.44 -17.88 -43.46
C VAL A 158 9.15 -16.97 -42.46
N ILE A 159 8.84 -15.67 -42.44
CA ILE A 159 9.41 -14.73 -41.44
C ILE A 159 9.01 -15.13 -40.02
N GLU A 160 7.74 -15.49 -39.80
CA GLU A 160 7.27 -15.94 -38.49
C GLU A 160 8.03 -17.20 -38.03
N ARG A 161 8.13 -18.20 -38.91
CA ARG A 161 8.89 -19.44 -38.61
C ARG A 161 10.38 -19.19 -38.38
N ARG A 162 10.98 -18.17 -39.01
CA ARG A 162 12.37 -17.77 -38.76
C ARG A 162 12.58 -17.24 -37.34
N LYS A 163 11.62 -16.49 -36.79
CA LYS A 163 11.67 -16.04 -35.39
C LYS A 163 11.59 -17.21 -34.42
N ASP A 164 10.73 -18.18 -34.71
CA ASP A 164 10.60 -19.39 -33.89
C ASP A 164 11.87 -20.26 -33.91
N THR A 165 12.60 -20.28 -35.03
CA THR A 165 13.86 -21.03 -35.14
C THR A 165 14.99 -20.38 -34.35
N LEU A 166 15.06 -19.04 -34.29
CA LEU A 166 16.02 -18.35 -33.42
C LEU A 166 15.77 -18.69 -31.93
N LEU A 167 14.51 -18.67 -31.50
CA LEU A 167 14.13 -19.09 -30.15
C LEU A 167 14.50 -20.56 -29.88
N ALA A 168 14.34 -21.43 -30.87
CA ALA A 168 14.73 -22.83 -30.76
C ALA A 168 16.26 -23.02 -30.66
N GLU A 169 17.05 -22.15 -31.30
CA GLU A 169 18.52 -22.15 -31.17
C GLU A 169 18.97 -21.72 -29.77
N ASP A 170 18.34 -20.70 -29.18
CA ASP A 170 18.60 -20.27 -27.80
C ASP A 170 18.28 -21.40 -26.82
N ILE A 171 17.09 -22.01 -26.94
CA ILE A 171 16.70 -23.17 -26.11
C ILE A 171 17.69 -24.32 -26.29
N ARG A 172 18.19 -24.57 -27.51
CA ARG A 172 19.18 -25.62 -27.77
C ARG A 172 20.53 -25.30 -27.12
N SER A 173 20.93 -24.03 -27.11
CA SER A 173 22.13 -23.55 -26.41
C SER A 173 22.01 -23.75 -24.90
N ASP A 174 20.87 -23.36 -24.32
CA ASP A 174 20.58 -23.53 -22.90
C ASP A 174 20.54 -25.01 -22.50
N LEU A 175 19.89 -25.86 -23.30
CA LEU A 175 19.90 -27.32 -23.08
C LEU A 175 21.31 -27.89 -23.12
N LYS A 176 22.18 -27.38 -24.01
CA LYS A 176 23.58 -27.80 -24.07
C LYS A 176 24.33 -27.33 -22.81
N ALA A 177 24.09 -26.12 -22.32
CA ALA A 177 24.67 -25.63 -21.07
C ALA A 177 24.22 -26.46 -19.86
N MET A 178 22.90 -26.70 -19.72
CA MET A 178 22.35 -27.56 -18.67
C MET A 178 22.91 -28.99 -18.73
N GLN A 179 23.10 -29.54 -19.93
CA GLN A 179 23.70 -30.86 -20.09
C GLN A 179 25.17 -30.87 -19.65
N GLN A 180 25.93 -29.82 -19.96
CA GLN A 180 27.30 -29.68 -19.47
C GLN A 180 27.36 -29.56 -17.94
N GLU A 181 26.48 -28.77 -17.33
CA GLU A 181 26.38 -28.66 -15.86
C GLU A 181 26.03 -30.01 -15.22
N LYS A 182 25.07 -30.73 -15.80
CA LYS A 182 24.71 -32.09 -15.37
C LYS A 182 25.90 -33.03 -15.42
N ASP A 183 26.68 -33.00 -16.50
CA ASP A 183 27.87 -33.84 -16.65
C ASP A 183 28.97 -33.46 -15.65
N GLN A 184 29.16 -32.16 -15.37
CA GLN A 184 30.07 -31.68 -14.33
C GLN A 184 29.64 -32.13 -12.93
N LEU A 185 28.35 -32.00 -12.60
CA LEU A 185 27.79 -32.47 -11.33
C LEU A 185 27.94 -33.98 -11.18
N ASN A 186 27.65 -34.75 -12.23
CA ASN A 186 27.85 -36.20 -12.22
C ASN A 186 29.31 -36.58 -11.97
N ARG A 187 30.28 -35.93 -12.66
CA ARG A 187 31.71 -36.14 -12.40
C ARG A 187 32.08 -35.81 -10.96
N ARG A 188 31.52 -34.74 -10.38
CA ARG A 188 31.76 -34.37 -8.98
C ARG A 188 31.16 -35.39 -8.01
N ILE A 189 29.95 -35.87 -8.28
CA ILE A 189 29.29 -36.94 -7.53
C ILE A 189 30.11 -38.23 -7.60
N GLU A 190 30.64 -38.61 -8.77
CA GLU A 190 31.50 -39.79 -8.89
C GLU A 190 32.79 -39.67 -8.07
N LYS A 191 33.45 -38.49 -8.11
CA LYS A 191 34.63 -38.22 -7.27
C LYS A 191 34.31 -38.36 -5.78
N ILE A 192 33.16 -37.84 -5.33
CA ILE A 192 32.72 -37.94 -3.93
C ILE A 192 32.37 -39.40 -3.58
N LYS A 193 31.62 -40.09 -4.44
CA LYS A 193 31.29 -41.52 -4.26
C LYS A 193 32.56 -42.36 -4.16
N HIS A 194 33.57 -42.10 -5.00
CA HIS A 194 34.85 -42.80 -4.94
C HIS A 194 35.55 -42.60 -3.59
N LYS A 195 35.59 -41.36 -3.07
CA LYS A 195 36.13 -41.07 -1.73
C LYS A 195 35.37 -41.77 -0.60
N LEU A 196 34.06 -41.94 -0.75
CA LEU A 196 33.19 -42.54 0.26
C LEU A 196 33.19 -44.08 0.27
N ARG A 197 33.78 -44.75 -0.73
CA ARG A 197 33.84 -46.23 -0.81
C ARG A 197 34.57 -46.89 0.36
N LEU A 198 35.45 -46.15 1.04
CA LEU A 198 36.24 -46.65 2.17
C LEU A 198 35.47 -46.59 3.51
N VAL A 199 34.30 -45.94 3.56
CA VAL A 199 33.51 -45.77 4.78
C VAL A 199 32.54 -46.94 4.94
N GLY A 200 32.64 -47.69 6.05
CA GLY A 200 31.70 -48.74 6.39
C GLY A 200 30.29 -48.20 6.71
N ASN A 201 29.24 -49.00 6.48
CA ASN A 201 27.83 -48.60 6.67
C ASN A 201 27.41 -47.33 5.89
N LEU A 202 28.03 -47.10 4.72
CA LEU A 202 27.81 -45.92 3.88
C LEU A 202 26.32 -45.63 3.60
N GLU A 203 25.54 -46.66 3.31
CA GLU A 203 24.13 -46.49 2.92
C GLU A 203 23.27 -45.93 4.06
N ASN A 204 23.46 -46.42 5.29
CA ASN A 204 22.76 -45.89 6.46
C ASN A 204 23.19 -44.45 6.77
N TYR A 205 24.48 -44.12 6.66
CA TYR A 205 24.96 -42.75 6.87
C TYR A 205 24.45 -41.78 5.80
N LEU A 206 24.37 -42.21 4.53
CA LEU A 206 23.79 -41.39 3.46
C LEU A 206 22.30 -41.14 3.68
N GLN A 207 21.54 -42.14 4.13
CA GLN A 207 20.13 -41.97 4.46
C GLN A 207 19.93 -41.00 5.64
N LEU A 208 20.76 -41.12 6.70
CA LEU A 208 20.72 -40.19 7.83
C LEU A 208 21.11 -38.76 7.42
N ALA A 209 22.15 -38.62 6.59
CA ALA A 209 22.57 -37.32 6.06
C ALA A 209 21.50 -36.69 5.16
N ALA A 210 20.81 -37.48 4.33
CA ALA A 210 19.71 -37.01 3.50
C ALA A 210 18.54 -36.50 4.37
N LYS A 211 18.14 -37.26 5.39
CA LYS A 211 17.11 -36.84 6.37
C LYS A 211 17.54 -35.56 7.11
N CYS A 212 18.78 -35.51 7.58
CA CYS A 212 19.32 -34.32 8.25
C CYS A 212 19.30 -33.09 7.34
N ARG A 213 19.69 -33.25 6.07
CA ARG A 213 19.62 -32.18 5.07
C ARG A 213 18.18 -31.72 4.84
N GLU A 214 17.24 -32.63 4.66
CA GLU A 214 15.82 -32.30 4.44
C GLU A 214 15.24 -31.52 5.64
N GLU A 215 15.51 -31.98 6.87
CA GLU A 215 15.08 -31.29 8.08
C GLU A 215 15.76 -29.93 8.24
N ASN A 216 17.04 -29.79 7.86
CA ASN A 216 17.72 -28.50 7.88
C ASN A 216 17.14 -27.52 6.85
N GLU A 217 16.86 -27.99 5.62
CA GLU A 217 16.19 -27.18 4.59
C GLU A 217 14.78 -26.73 5.05
N LYS A 218 14.01 -27.61 5.69
CA LYS A 218 12.73 -27.25 6.31
C LYS A 218 12.91 -26.21 7.41
N ASN A 219 13.89 -26.38 8.30
CA ASN A 219 14.16 -25.44 9.38
C ASN A 219 14.54 -24.06 8.84
N VAL A 220 15.38 -23.98 7.81
CA VAL A 220 15.72 -22.72 7.13
C VAL A 220 14.48 -22.05 6.52
N LYS A 221 13.61 -22.81 5.83
CA LYS A 221 12.34 -22.30 5.29
C LYS A 221 11.42 -21.76 6.38
N ILE A 222 11.26 -22.50 7.48
CA ILE A 222 10.44 -22.08 8.62
C ILE A 222 11.03 -20.82 9.27
N ALA A 223 12.36 -20.74 9.40
CA ALA A 223 13.04 -19.57 9.94
C ALA A 223 12.81 -18.32 9.06
N LEU A 224 12.91 -18.47 7.74
CA LEU A 224 12.62 -17.40 6.77
C LEU A 224 11.17 -16.93 6.90
N HIS A 225 10.21 -17.86 6.86
CA HIS A 225 8.79 -17.52 7.03
C HIS A 225 8.48 -16.88 8.38
N ARG A 226 9.11 -17.34 9.46
CA ARG A 226 8.96 -16.71 10.78
C ARG A 226 9.48 -15.27 10.77
N GLN A 227 10.59 -15.01 10.09
CA GLN A 227 11.13 -13.67 9.94
C GLN A 227 10.21 -12.78 9.09
N GLU A 228 9.71 -13.28 7.96
CA GLU A 228 8.74 -12.59 7.12
C GLU A 228 7.45 -12.23 7.89
N GLN A 229 6.89 -13.19 8.63
CA GLN A 229 5.70 -12.99 9.46
C GLN A 229 5.96 -11.98 10.58
N ARG A 230 7.11 -12.06 11.26
CA ARG A 230 7.49 -11.09 12.29
C ARG A 230 7.61 -9.68 11.69
N ASN A 231 8.23 -9.54 10.52
CA ASN A 231 8.33 -8.26 9.82
C ASN A 231 6.95 -7.72 9.43
N ALA A 232 6.05 -8.59 8.95
CA ALA A 232 4.68 -8.22 8.60
C ALA A 232 3.87 -7.77 9.84
N LEU A 233 4.02 -8.46 10.99
CA LEU A 233 3.40 -8.06 12.25
C LEU A 233 3.88 -6.68 12.70
N VAL A 234 5.19 -6.46 12.73
CA VAL A 234 5.78 -5.16 13.09
C VAL A 234 5.29 -4.06 12.15
N HIS A 235 5.22 -4.32 10.84
CA HIS A 235 4.70 -3.35 9.87
C HIS A 235 3.24 -2.99 10.13
N ASN A 236 2.40 -3.99 10.41
CA ASN A 236 0.98 -3.78 10.70
C ASN A 236 0.76 -3.06 12.04
N GLU A 237 1.53 -3.38 13.08
CA GLU A 237 1.52 -2.67 14.36
C GLU A 237 1.90 -1.19 14.19
N GLN A 238 2.97 -0.91 13.44
CA GLN A 238 3.36 0.46 13.11
C GLN A 238 2.29 1.21 12.29
N LYS A 239 1.60 0.51 11.38
CA LYS A 239 0.49 1.09 10.62
C LYS A 239 -0.69 1.44 11.53
N LEU A 240 -1.04 0.54 12.45
CA LEU A 240 -2.11 0.75 13.42
C LEU A 240 -1.78 1.94 14.33
N GLN A 241 -0.55 2.02 14.84
CA GLN A 241 -0.10 3.15 15.66
C GLN A 241 -0.17 4.48 14.91
N ARG A 242 0.24 4.52 13.63
CA ARG A 242 0.07 5.73 12.79
C ARG A 242 -1.41 6.12 12.63
N LEU A 243 -2.28 5.14 12.40
CA LEU A 243 -3.72 5.40 12.27
C LEU A 243 -4.30 5.96 13.59
N ASN A 244 -3.90 5.40 14.73
CA ASN A 244 -4.29 5.90 16.05
C ASN A 244 -3.79 7.32 16.31
N ALA A 245 -2.55 7.64 15.91
CA ALA A 245 -2.02 9.00 16.00
C ALA A 245 -2.84 9.98 15.16
N THR A 246 -3.13 9.65 13.88
CA THR A 246 -3.98 10.50 13.03
C THR A 246 -5.39 10.67 13.60
N LEU A 247 -5.95 9.62 14.21
CA LEU A 247 -7.27 9.70 14.83
C LEU A 247 -7.25 10.61 16.07
N LYS A 248 -6.20 10.55 16.89
CA LYS A 248 -6.02 11.48 18.03
C LYS A 248 -5.86 12.92 17.57
N GLU A 249 -5.09 13.16 16.50
CA GLU A 249 -4.93 14.50 15.91
C GLU A 249 -6.27 15.03 15.39
N VAL A 250 -7.05 14.22 14.67
CA VAL A 250 -8.38 14.61 14.19
C VAL A 250 -9.31 14.95 15.36
N ILE A 251 -9.32 14.15 16.43
CA ILE A 251 -10.10 14.45 17.64
C ILE A 251 -9.61 15.77 18.28
N ALA A 252 -8.30 15.95 18.43
CA ALA A 252 -7.73 17.18 19.00
C ALA A 252 -8.04 18.43 18.14
N THR A 253 -8.07 18.30 16.81
CA THR A 253 -8.49 19.39 15.91
C THR A 253 -9.99 19.69 15.98
N ALA A 254 -10.82 18.68 16.30
CA ALA A 254 -12.26 18.86 16.47
C ALA A 254 -12.60 19.62 17.78
N ASP A 255 -11.75 19.51 18.81
CA ASP A 255 -11.96 20.10 20.15
C ASP A 255 -11.62 21.62 20.26
N ASN A 256 -11.74 22.40 19.18
CA ASN A 256 -11.40 23.85 19.04
C ASN A 256 -9.91 24.18 18.86
N ILE A 257 -9.33 23.84 17.70
CA ILE A 257 -8.11 24.49 17.22
C ILE A 257 -8.47 25.43 16.06
N ASP A 258 -7.93 26.65 16.08
CA ASP A 258 -8.03 27.59 14.95
C ASP A 258 -7.53 26.86 13.66
N PRO A 259 -8.35 26.76 12.60
CA PRO A 259 -7.97 26.04 11.38
C PRO A 259 -6.65 26.52 10.78
N THR A 260 -6.27 27.76 11.05
CA THR A 260 -5.00 28.35 10.63
C THR A 260 -3.80 27.73 11.35
N GLU A 261 -3.92 27.47 12.65
CA GLU A 261 -2.87 26.83 13.46
C GLU A 261 -2.71 25.35 13.09
N ALA A 262 -3.83 24.63 12.92
CA ALA A 262 -3.82 23.24 12.45
C ALA A 262 -3.16 23.11 11.06
N MET A 263 -3.48 24.02 10.14
CA MET A 263 -2.85 24.07 8.81
C MET A 263 -1.34 24.34 8.89
N ASN A 264 -0.88 25.20 9.81
CA ASN A 264 0.55 25.47 9.99
C ASN A 264 1.30 24.25 10.55
N ARG A 265 0.72 23.55 11.54
CA ARG A 265 1.29 22.29 12.05
C ARG A 265 1.41 21.23 10.96
N LEU A 266 0.36 21.04 10.15
CA LEU A 266 0.41 20.11 9.01
C LEU A 266 1.48 20.49 7.99
N LYS A 267 1.66 21.79 7.70
CA LYS A 267 2.74 22.25 6.80
C LYS A 267 4.13 21.95 7.37
N GLU A 268 4.35 22.14 8.67
CA GLU A 268 5.61 21.80 9.34
C GLU A 268 5.86 20.28 9.33
N GLU A 269 4.84 19.48 9.57
CA GLU A 269 4.92 18.02 9.48
C GLU A 269 5.17 17.52 8.06
N MET A 270 4.54 18.13 7.06
CA MET A 270 4.82 17.83 5.65
C MET A 270 6.26 18.19 5.29
N ALA A 271 6.76 19.35 5.74
CA ALA A 271 8.14 19.76 5.48
C ALA A 271 9.17 18.82 6.14
N THR A 272 8.93 18.42 7.40
CA THR A 272 9.80 17.47 8.10
C THR A 272 9.74 16.07 7.48
N THR A 273 8.55 15.58 7.12
CA THR A 273 8.36 14.28 6.45
C THR A 273 9.01 14.28 5.07
N ARG A 274 8.89 15.36 4.33
CA ARG A 274 9.55 15.53 3.03
C ARG A 274 11.06 15.44 3.15
N TYR A 275 11.66 16.13 4.12
CA TYR A 275 13.10 16.01 4.39
C TYR A 275 13.51 14.57 4.73
N MET A 276 12.72 13.86 5.54
CA MET A 276 13.01 12.46 5.87
C MET A 276 12.96 11.55 4.63
N ILE A 277 11.98 11.74 3.74
CA ILE A 277 11.79 10.90 2.54
C ILE A 277 12.79 11.25 1.43
N GLU A 278 13.08 12.53 1.20
CA GLU A 278 13.94 12.95 0.08
C GLU A 278 15.43 12.88 0.43
N GLU A 279 15.83 13.17 1.67
CA GLU A 279 17.24 13.27 2.03
C GLU A 279 17.73 12.16 2.98
N LYS A 280 17.07 11.93 4.13
CA LYS A 280 17.63 11.09 5.20
C LYS A 280 17.46 9.59 4.93
N LEU A 281 16.21 9.12 4.76
CA LEU A 281 15.89 7.70 4.61
C LEU A 281 16.52 7.05 3.36
N PRO A 282 16.55 7.68 2.17
CA PRO A 282 17.20 7.07 1.01
C PRO A 282 18.69 6.86 1.23
N LYS A 283 19.39 7.83 1.85
CA LYS A 283 20.82 7.71 2.16
C LYS A 283 21.08 6.59 3.16
N GLU A 284 20.25 6.46 4.19
CA GLU A 284 20.37 5.36 5.17
C GLU A 284 20.05 4.00 4.55
N ILE A 285 19.01 3.89 3.72
CA ILE A 285 18.66 2.66 3.00
C ILE A 285 19.79 2.24 2.08
N GLU A 286 20.35 3.17 1.30
CA GLU A 286 21.44 2.87 0.39
C GLU A 286 22.71 2.45 1.15
N ALA A 287 23.05 3.14 2.24
CA ALA A 287 24.15 2.74 3.11
C ALA A 287 23.95 1.31 3.68
N LYS A 288 22.74 0.97 4.12
CA LYS A 288 22.41 -0.39 4.59
C LYS A 288 22.46 -1.43 3.46
N ARG A 289 22.01 -1.09 2.25
CA ARG A 289 22.09 -1.97 1.07
C ARG A 289 23.53 -2.27 0.70
N ILE A 290 24.41 -1.26 0.74
CA ILE A 290 25.85 -1.43 0.50
C ILE A 290 26.43 -2.40 1.53
N ILE A 291 26.15 -2.20 2.82
CA ILE A 291 26.62 -3.11 3.88
C ILE A 291 26.11 -4.54 3.66
N VAL A 292 24.83 -4.73 3.30
CA VAL A 292 24.28 -6.06 3.01
C VAL A 292 24.94 -6.69 1.79
N ALA A 293 25.19 -5.93 0.73
CA ALA A 293 25.88 -6.41 -0.46
C ALA A 293 27.33 -6.81 -0.15
N GLU A 294 28.03 -6.05 0.69
CA GLU A 294 29.37 -6.37 1.16
C GLU A 294 29.38 -7.63 2.03
N LEU A 295 28.46 -7.74 3.00
CA LEU A 295 28.32 -8.93 3.84
C LEU A 295 27.96 -10.18 3.03
N SER A 296 27.10 -10.05 2.01
CA SER A 296 26.79 -11.14 1.08
C SER A 296 28.04 -11.58 0.33
N LYS A 297 28.83 -10.63 -0.21
CA LYS A 297 30.10 -10.94 -0.87
C LYS A 297 31.07 -11.65 0.06
N VAL A 298 31.17 -11.22 1.32
CA VAL A 298 32.02 -11.88 2.33
C VAL A 298 31.52 -13.28 2.66
N ALA A 299 30.21 -13.49 2.75
CA ALA A 299 29.62 -14.82 2.98
C ALA A 299 29.82 -15.78 1.79
N ASP A 300 29.81 -15.24 0.56
CA ASP A 300 30.02 -16.00 -0.67
C ASP A 300 31.51 -16.25 -0.99
N MET A 301 32.43 -15.52 -0.34
CA MET A 301 33.86 -15.75 -0.47
C MET A 301 34.26 -17.09 0.18
N PRO A 302 35.09 -17.92 -0.49
CA PRO A 302 35.67 -19.10 0.13
C PRO A 302 36.54 -18.69 1.32
N ALA A 303 36.70 -19.58 2.31
CA ALA A 303 37.42 -19.32 3.56
C ALA A 303 38.76 -18.61 3.28
N ILE A 304 38.83 -17.35 3.71
CA ILE A 304 39.98 -16.47 3.56
C ILE A 304 41.06 -16.94 4.56
N ASP A 305 42.29 -17.13 4.09
CA ASP A 305 43.42 -17.47 4.96
C ASP A 305 43.89 -16.22 5.75
N GLU A 306 44.48 -16.43 6.93
CA GLU A 306 44.92 -15.34 7.83
C GLU A 306 45.91 -14.36 7.13
N ASN A 307 46.65 -14.85 6.13
CA ASN A 307 47.54 -14.05 5.28
C ASN A 307 46.79 -13.08 4.35
N ASP A 308 45.66 -13.50 3.78
CA ASP A 308 44.85 -12.66 2.89
C ASP A 308 44.19 -11.51 3.68
N ILE A 309 43.81 -11.76 4.93
CA ILE A 309 43.31 -10.72 5.85
C ILE A 309 44.43 -9.71 6.14
N ALA A 310 45.66 -10.18 6.40
CA ALA A 310 46.80 -9.31 6.63
C ALA A 310 47.15 -8.45 5.41
N GLU A 311 47.06 -9.00 4.19
CA GLU A 311 47.24 -8.23 2.95
C GLU A 311 46.14 -7.17 2.76
N LEU A 312 44.88 -7.50 3.06
CA LEU A 312 43.77 -6.55 3.01
C LEU A 312 43.96 -5.42 4.04
N GLN A 313 44.40 -5.74 5.25
CA GLN A 313 44.72 -4.75 6.28
C GLN A 313 45.85 -3.81 5.82
N GLN A 314 46.92 -4.35 5.23
CA GLN A 314 48.01 -3.53 4.68
C GLN A 314 47.53 -2.61 3.54
N LYS A 315 46.65 -3.11 2.67
CA LYS A 315 46.04 -2.29 1.61
C LYS A 315 45.16 -1.19 2.18
N ILE A 316 44.35 -1.49 3.20
CA ILE A 316 43.53 -0.51 3.92
C ILE A 316 44.42 0.56 4.55
N ASP A 317 45.50 0.17 5.23
CA ASP A 317 46.43 1.12 5.86
C ASP A 317 47.13 2.01 4.84
N LYS A 318 47.50 1.46 3.68
CA LYS A 318 48.09 2.23 2.58
C LYS A 318 47.10 3.25 2.01
N ILE A 319 45.87 2.81 1.71
CA ILE A 319 44.82 3.71 1.19
C ILE A 319 44.45 4.77 2.23
N ASN A 320 44.38 4.42 3.52
CA ASN A 320 44.13 5.39 4.59
C ASN A 320 45.24 6.45 4.66
N LYS A 321 46.50 6.07 4.48
CA LYS A 321 47.61 7.04 4.38
C LYS A 321 47.45 7.95 3.17
N GLU A 322 47.14 7.40 1.99
CA GLU A 322 46.88 8.17 0.78
C GLU A 322 45.68 9.13 0.95
N ILE A 323 44.62 8.72 1.65
CA ILE A 323 43.47 9.58 1.98
C ILE A 323 43.89 10.72 2.91
N VAL A 324 44.68 10.43 3.94
CA VAL A 324 45.19 11.47 4.87
C VAL A 324 46.06 12.47 4.11
N GLU A 325 46.96 12.00 3.25
CA GLU A 325 47.79 12.87 2.39
C GLU A 325 46.93 13.73 1.45
N MET A 326 45.89 13.16 0.83
CA MET A 326 44.96 13.91 -0.02
C MET A 326 44.11 14.93 0.77
N ILE A 327 43.74 14.61 2.02
CA ILE A 327 43.05 15.55 2.92
C ILE A 327 43.99 16.69 3.27
N ASP A 328 45.24 16.41 3.64
CA ASP A 328 46.24 17.44 3.94
C ASP A 328 46.53 18.32 2.72
N GLU A 329 46.57 17.76 1.51
CA GLU A 329 46.68 18.52 0.27
C GLU A 329 45.44 19.37 -0.01
N ARG A 330 44.23 18.84 0.22
CA ARG A 330 42.99 19.59 0.09
C ARG A 330 42.96 20.75 1.07
N ASP A 331 43.31 20.52 2.32
CA ASP A 331 43.24 21.53 3.37
C ASP A 331 44.28 22.64 3.11
N LYS A 332 45.49 22.30 2.63
CA LYS A 332 46.48 23.27 2.12
C LYS A 332 45.98 24.09 0.92
N ARG A 333 45.21 23.48 0.00
CA ARG A 333 44.62 24.19 -1.15
C ARG A 333 43.44 25.07 -0.72
N ASP A 334 42.65 24.63 0.24
CA ASP A 334 41.49 25.36 0.76
C ASP A 334 41.92 26.61 1.57
N GLU A 335 43.11 26.63 2.20
CA GLU A 335 43.74 27.84 2.76
C GLU A 335 43.98 28.95 1.72
N THR A 336 44.19 28.58 0.45
CA THR A 336 44.41 29.56 -0.64
C THR A 336 43.12 30.07 -1.30
N ILE A 337 41.98 29.39 -1.06
CA ILE A 337 40.65 29.71 -1.62
C ILE A 337 39.67 29.97 -0.46
N ASP A 338 40.02 30.93 0.37
CA ASP A 338 39.39 31.23 1.67
C ASP A 338 37.86 31.46 1.57
N LYS A 339 37.37 32.11 0.51
CA LYS A 339 35.95 32.47 0.38
C LYS A 339 35.00 31.27 0.20
N LEU A 340 35.37 30.28 -0.62
CA LEU A 340 34.51 29.10 -0.88
C LEU A 340 34.65 28.03 0.20
N SER A 341 35.82 27.96 0.85
CA SER A 341 36.03 27.09 2.01
C SER A 341 35.07 27.46 3.15
N ILE A 342 34.92 28.75 3.47
CA ILE A 342 34.00 29.22 4.52
C ILE A 342 32.56 28.79 4.24
N TYR A 343 32.05 28.94 3.02
CA TYR A 343 30.69 28.52 2.68
C TYR A 343 30.50 27.00 2.73
N ARG A 344 31.49 26.20 2.35
CA ARG A 344 31.45 24.74 2.49
C ARG A 344 31.45 24.32 3.96
N HIS A 345 32.24 24.96 4.80
CA HIS A 345 32.24 24.73 6.25
C HIS A 345 30.93 25.15 6.90
N GLN A 346 30.34 26.29 6.48
CA GLN A 346 29.02 26.72 6.94
C GLN A 346 27.92 25.75 6.48
N ALA A 347 27.93 25.31 5.22
CA ALA A 347 26.96 24.35 4.69
C ALA A 347 27.04 23.00 5.40
N THR A 348 28.25 22.48 5.64
CA THR A 348 28.46 21.23 6.39
C THR A 348 28.05 21.38 7.86
N ALA A 349 28.33 22.52 8.51
CA ALA A 349 27.87 22.79 9.86
C ALA A 349 26.33 22.87 9.95
N ILE A 350 25.67 23.52 8.99
CA ILE A 350 24.21 23.58 8.89
C ILE A 350 23.63 22.18 8.63
N ALA A 351 24.22 21.41 7.72
CA ALA A 351 23.79 20.03 7.44
C ALA A 351 23.91 19.13 8.68
N ARG A 352 25.02 19.24 9.42
CA ARG A 352 25.21 18.53 10.70
C ARG A 352 24.17 18.95 11.74
N LYS A 353 23.90 20.26 11.88
CA LYS A 353 22.84 20.76 12.77
C LYS A 353 21.45 20.24 12.35
N LYS A 354 21.15 20.25 11.04
CA LYS A 354 19.89 19.72 10.48
C LYS A 354 19.75 18.21 10.78
N SER A 355 20.81 17.43 10.62
CA SER A 355 20.85 16.00 10.96
C SER A 355 20.64 15.76 12.46
N ALA A 356 21.38 16.47 13.32
CA ALA A 356 21.28 16.33 14.77
C ALA A 356 19.89 16.74 15.30
N LEU A 357 19.27 17.79 14.74
CA LEU A 357 17.89 18.17 15.06
C LEU A 357 16.89 17.12 14.57
N ALA A 358 17.11 16.53 13.39
CA ALA A 358 16.25 15.46 12.88
C ALA A 358 16.37 14.17 13.71
N GLU A 359 17.56 13.84 14.20
CA GLU A 359 17.78 12.75 15.16
C GLU A 359 17.07 13.03 16.48
N LYS A 360 17.26 14.22 17.07
CA LYS A 360 16.57 14.60 18.31
C LYS A 360 15.03 14.59 18.15
N LEU A 361 14.52 15.04 17.00
CA LEU A 361 13.09 14.97 16.70
C LEU A 361 12.61 13.51 16.62
N GLN A 362 13.41 12.63 16.00
CA GLN A 362 13.11 11.20 15.92
C GLN A 362 13.15 10.53 17.31
N GLU A 363 14.11 10.89 18.16
CA GLU A 363 14.19 10.43 19.55
C GLU A 363 12.94 10.86 20.33
N LEU A 364 12.59 12.15 20.32
CA LEU A 364 11.40 12.66 20.99
C LEU A 364 10.10 12.02 20.47
N ARG A 365 9.99 11.78 19.14
CA ARG A 365 8.87 11.04 18.56
C ARG A 365 8.81 9.59 19.07
N SER A 366 9.97 8.94 19.19
CA SER A 366 10.05 7.57 19.72
C SER A 366 9.71 7.50 21.22
N GLU A 367 10.13 8.49 22.00
CA GLU A 367 9.76 8.63 23.42
C GLU A 367 8.26 8.87 23.58
N LEU A 368 7.67 9.75 22.77
CA LEU A 368 6.22 9.99 22.74
C LEU A 368 5.49 8.68 22.42
N GLN A 369 5.89 7.97 21.38
CA GLN A 369 5.31 6.69 20.98
C GLN A 369 5.46 5.63 22.09
N HIS A 370 6.60 5.59 22.79
CA HIS A 370 6.82 4.69 23.91
C HIS A 370 5.88 5.01 25.09
N ILE A 371 5.78 6.28 25.47
CA ILE A 371 4.86 6.72 26.54
C ILE A 371 3.42 6.43 26.16
N GLU A 372 3.01 6.67 24.91
CA GLU A 372 1.66 6.34 24.43
C GLU A 372 1.38 4.84 24.49
N SER A 373 2.33 3.99 24.08
CA SER A 373 2.20 2.54 24.21
C SER A 373 2.07 2.12 25.68
N MET A 374 2.84 2.72 26.58
CA MET A 374 2.70 2.46 28.02
C MET A 374 1.33 2.90 28.55
N ILE A 375 0.78 4.02 28.07
CA ILE A 375 -0.57 4.47 28.43
C ILE A 375 -1.62 3.48 27.92
N GLU A 376 -1.49 2.99 26.68
CA GLU A 376 -2.40 1.97 26.14
C GLU A 376 -2.31 0.65 26.91
N GLU A 377 -1.10 0.20 27.26
CA GLU A 377 -0.88 -0.98 28.08
C GLU A 377 -1.49 -0.80 29.48
N LYS A 378 -1.27 0.34 30.13
CA LYS A 378 -1.88 0.66 31.43
C LYS A 378 -3.40 0.76 31.35
N LYS A 379 -3.95 1.31 30.26
CA LYS A 379 -5.40 1.30 30.00
C LYS A 379 -5.93 -0.11 29.84
N LYS A 380 -5.20 -1.00 29.15
CA LYS A 380 -5.56 -2.40 28.98
C LYS A 380 -5.49 -3.16 30.31
N GLU A 381 -4.41 -3.01 31.08
CA GLU A 381 -4.29 -3.56 32.45
C GLU A 381 -5.44 -3.07 33.35
N LEU A 382 -5.81 -1.79 33.25
CA LEU A 382 -6.95 -1.22 33.98
C LEU A 382 -8.25 -1.91 33.56
N ARG A 383 -8.52 -2.06 32.26
CA ARG A 383 -9.70 -2.77 31.74
C ARG A 383 -9.76 -4.23 32.19
N GLU A 384 -8.62 -4.93 32.19
CA GLU A 384 -8.53 -6.32 32.64
C GLU A 384 -8.79 -6.46 34.15
N LYS A 385 -8.26 -5.54 34.98
CA LYS A 385 -8.46 -5.55 36.44
C LYS A 385 -9.85 -5.06 36.87
N SER A 386 -10.45 -4.12 36.15
CA SER A 386 -11.80 -3.59 36.46
C SER A 386 -12.93 -4.50 35.97
N GLY A 387 -12.64 -5.49 35.11
CA GLY A 387 -13.65 -6.42 34.58
C GLY A 387 -14.74 -5.73 33.74
N GLY A 388 -14.52 -4.49 33.32
CA GLY A 388 -15.48 -3.64 32.62
C GLY A 388 -14.87 -2.30 32.20
N GLU A 389 -15.52 -1.63 31.24
CA GLU A 389 -15.02 -0.42 30.58
C GLU A 389 -14.96 0.81 31.51
N ASP A 390 -15.77 0.82 32.57
CA ASP A 390 -15.87 1.93 33.51
C ASP A 390 -15.06 1.68 34.80
N VAL A 391 -13.94 2.37 34.91
CA VAL A 391 -13.24 2.55 36.19
C VAL A 391 -14.08 3.50 37.05
N ILE A 392 -14.65 3.00 38.15
CA ILE A 392 -15.44 3.81 39.08
C ILE A 392 -14.57 4.97 39.57
N THR A 393 -14.86 6.17 39.09
CA THR A 393 -14.10 7.36 39.46
C THR A 393 -14.25 7.63 40.96
N SER A 394 -13.26 8.24 41.61
CA SER A 394 -13.32 8.62 43.04
C SER A 394 -14.62 9.39 43.39
N VAL A 395 -15.11 10.24 42.47
CA VAL A 395 -16.39 10.95 42.60
C VAL A 395 -17.60 10.00 42.55
N GLN A 396 -17.61 9.05 41.61
CA GLN A 396 -18.67 8.04 41.50
C GLN A 396 -18.69 7.12 42.72
N PHE A 397 -17.53 6.73 43.25
CA PHE A 397 -17.42 5.96 44.49
C PHE A 397 -17.95 6.75 45.69
N LYS A 398 -17.59 8.02 45.82
CA LYS A 398 -18.11 8.90 46.88
C LYS A 398 -19.63 9.04 46.82
N ASN A 399 -20.18 9.20 45.61
CA ASN A 399 -21.62 9.24 45.39
C ASN A 399 -22.30 7.90 45.72
N TYR A 400 -21.68 6.78 45.38
CA TYR A 400 -22.16 5.45 45.75
C TYR A 400 -22.17 5.25 47.27
N VAL A 401 -21.11 5.63 47.97
CA VAL A 401 -21.03 5.57 49.44
C VAL A 401 -22.09 6.46 50.09
N ASN A 402 -22.33 7.66 49.55
CA ASN A 402 -23.39 8.55 50.04
C ASN A 402 -24.79 7.94 49.82
N LYS A 403 -25.04 7.32 48.66
CA LYS A 403 -26.27 6.55 48.39
C LYS A 403 -26.40 5.35 49.33
N LEU A 404 -25.29 4.70 49.68
CA LEU A 404 -25.31 3.58 50.63
C LEU A 404 -25.68 4.08 52.04
N ARG A 405 -25.06 5.18 52.50
CA ARG A 405 -25.38 5.81 53.79
C ARG A 405 -26.84 6.23 53.87
N SER A 406 -27.38 6.87 52.83
CA SER A 406 -28.80 7.25 52.82
C SER A 406 -29.72 6.03 52.88
N LYS A 407 -29.40 4.95 52.13
CA LYS A 407 -30.12 3.67 52.20
C LYS A 407 -30.01 3.02 53.58
N THR A 408 -28.85 3.03 54.23
CA THR A 408 -28.67 2.50 55.60
C THR A 408 -29.50 3.28 56.60
N THR A 409 -29.53 4.62 56.51
CA THR A 409 -30.37 5.46 57.38
C THR A 409 -31.86 5.20 57.14
N ALA A 410 -32.28 5.07 55.88
CA ALA A 410 -33.66 4.71 55.53
C ALA A 410 -34.04 3.33 56.08
N TYR A 411 -33.16 2.33 55.95
CA TYR A 411 -33.36 1.00 56.52
C TYR A 411 -33.51 1.05 58.04
N LYS A 412 -32.63 1.76 58.75
CA LYS A 412 -32.71 1.90 60.21
C LYS A 412 -34.01 2.58 60.65
N ARG A 413 -34.44 3.62 59.95
CA ARG A 413 -35.73 4.28 60.20
C ARG A 413 -36.90 3.32 60.01
N LYS A 414 -36.94 2.60 58.88
CA LYS A 414 -38.00 1.62 58.59
C LYS A 414 -37.99 0.46 59.58
N ARG A 415 -36.81 0.06 60.06
CA ARG A 415 -36.70 -0.96 61.11
C ARG A 415 -37.29 -0.48 62.44
N ALA A 416 -36.97 0.75 62.85
CA ALA A 416 -37.53 1.35 64.06
C ALA A 416 -39.06 1.51 63.97
N GLU A 417 -39.59 1.89 62.81
CA GLU A 417 -41.03 1.95 62.54
C GLU A 417 -41.70 0.58 62.70
N ILE A 418 -41.09 -0.48 62.16
CA ILE A 418 -41.56 -1.86 62.33
C ILE A 418 -41.54 -2.29 63.80
N ASP A 419 -40.48 -1.97 64.53
CA ASP A 419 -40.37 -2.34 65.94
C ASP A 419 -41.37 -1.54 66.81
N GLY A 420 -41.66 -0.29 66.45
CA GLY A 420 -42.75 0.50 67.03
C GLY A 420 -44.12 -0.14 66.80
N LEU A 421 -44.45 -0.49 65.55
CA LEU A 421 -45.71 -1.16 65.22
C LEU A 421 -45.87 -2.51 65.93
N LYS A 422 -44.78 -3.27 66.11
CA LYS A 422 -44.81 -4.50 66.91
C LYS A 422 -45.13 -4.22 68.38
N SER A 423 -44.52 -3.19 68.96
CA SER A 423 -44.80 -2.82 70.36
C SER A 423 -46.25 -2.38 70.55
N GLU A 424 -46.80 -1.62 69.60
CA GLU A 424 -48.19 -1.19 69.62
C GLU A 424 -49.13 -2.39 69.47
N ASN A 425 -48.81 -3.34 68.60
CA ASN A 425 -49.59 -4.56 68.46
C ASN A 425 -49.60 -5.41 69.75
N LEU A 426 -48.49 -5.44 70.50
CA LEU A 426 -48.46 -6.10 71.82
C LEU A 426 -49.34 -5.37 72.85
N ILE A 427 -49.34 -4.03 72.84
CA ILE A 427 -50.23 -3.23 73.69
C ILE A 427 -51.68 -3.48 73.32
N LEU A 428 -52.01 -3.49 72.02
CA LEU A 428 -53.36 -3.76 71.51
C LEU A 428 -53.83 -5.18 71.84
N ALA A 429 -52.96 -6.18 71.76
CA ALA A 429 -53.27 -7.54 72.19
C ALA A 429 -53.61 -7.57 73.70
N ARG A 430 -52.80 -6.89 74.53
CA ARG A 430 -53.06 -6.79 75.97
C ARG A 430 -54.35 -6.03 76.29
N THR A 431 -54.65 -4.93 75.60
CA THR A 431 -55.91 -4.21 75.82
C THR A 431 -57.10 -5.02 75.35
N TYR A 432 -56.98 -5.75 74.24
CA TYR A 432 -57.99 -6.72 73.79
C TYR A 432 -58.24 -7.78 74.86
N ASP A 433 -57.21 -8.39 75.45
CA ASP A 433 -57.36 -9.39 76.51
C ASP A 433 -58.06 -8.81 77.75
N ILE A 434 -57.72 -7.58 78.16
CA ILE A 434 -58.38 -6.90 79.28
C ILE A 434 -59.86 -6.62 78.97
N LEU A 435 -60.16 -6.14 77.76
CA LEU A 435 -61.53 -5.89 77.30
C LEU A 435 -62.34 -7.18 77.23
N ASN A 436 -61.75 -8.26 76.73
CA ASN A 436 -62.38 -9.57 76.67
C ASN A 436 -62.62 -10.15 78.08
N GLY A 437 -61.69 -9.95 79.01
CA GLY A 437 -61.87 -10.27 80.43
C GLY A 437 -63.00 -9.47 81.09
N LYS A 438 -63.13 -8.18 80.78
CA LYS A 438 -64.26 -7.35 81.25
C LYS A 438 -65.58 -7.75 80.60
N TRP A 439 -65.56 -8.09 79.31
CA TRP A 439 -66.74 -8.56 78.58
C TRP A 439 -67.26 -9.88 79.13
N THR A 440 -66.37 -10.84 79.39
CA THR A 440 -66.72 -12.13 80.01
C THR A 440 -67.30 -11.94 81.42
N ALA A 441 -66.70 -11.10 82.26
CA ALA A 441 -67.25 -10.77 83.57
C ALA A 441 -68.62 -10.08 83.49
N LEU A 442 -68.82 -9.18 82.52
CA LEU A 442 -70.10 -8.51 82.30
C LEU A 442 -71.16 -9.50 81.78
N LYS A 443 -70.77 -10.43 80.90
CA LYS A 443 -71.64 -11.50 80.38
C LYS A 443 -72.12 -12.40 81.53
N GLU A 444 -71.22 -12.80 82.41
CA GLU A 444 -71.52 -13.60 83.60
C GLU A 444 -72.50 -12.87 84.54
N GLN A 445 -72.29 -11.56 84.80
CA GLN A 445 -73.23 -10.74 85.57
C GLN A 445 -74.61 -10.60 84.93
N ILE A 446 -74.69 -10.48 83.60
CA ILE A 446 -75.97 -10.39 82.88
C ILE A 446 -76.71 -11.73 82.94
N GLU A 447 -76.01 -12.85 82.81
CA GLU A 447 -76.57 -14.20 82.93
C GLU A 447 -77.09 -14.48 84.36
N GLU A 448 -76.36 -14.06 85.41
CA GLU A 448 -76.79 -14.12 86.81
C GLU A 448 -78.04 -13.27 87.11
N SER A 449 -78.21 -12.15 86.40
CA SER A 449 -79.38 -11.25 86.53
C SER A 449 -80.63 -11.72 85.75
N GLY A 450 -80.56 -12.87 85.07
CA GLY A 450 -81.67 -13.46 84.31
C GLY A 450 -81.85 -12.91 82.90
N GLY A 451 -80.87 -12.15 82.38
CA GLY A 451 -80.86 -11.65 81.00
C GLY A 451 -80.22 -12.63 80.02
N ARG A 452 -80.83 -12.85 78.84
CA ARG A 452 -80.14 -13.52 77.71
C ARG A 452 -79.26 -12.51 76.98
N VAL A 453 -77.96 -12.74 76.98
CA VAL A 453 -77.02 -12.01 76.12
C VAL A 453 -77.15 -12.53 74.70
N SER A 454 -77.76 -11.73 73.83
CA SER A 454 -77.73 -12.00 72.38
C SER A 454 -76.42 -11.44 71.85
N GLU A 455 -75.42 -12.29 71.64
CA GLU A 455 -74.25 -11.93 70.86
C GLU A 455 -74.71 -11.65 69.43
N LEU A 456 -74.79 -10.37 69.07
CA LEU A 456 -74.78 -9.99 67.67
C LEU A 456 -73.40 -10.39 67.15
N ASP A 457 -73.34 -11.55 66.49
CA ASP A 457 -72.26 -11.93 65.59
C ASP A 457 -72.17 -10.88 64.48
N ILE A 458 -71.59 -9.73 64.80
CA ILE A 458 -70.93 -8.91 63.79
C ILE A 458 -69.56 -9.57 63.55
N ALA A 459 -69.60 -10.84 63.18
CA ALA A 459 -68.61 -11.43 62.30
C ALA A 459 -68.80 -10.84 60.90
N LYS A 460 -68.70 -9.51 60.78
CA LYS A 460 -67.93 -8.99 59.67
C LYS A 460 -66.50 -9.38 60.00
N GLN A 461 -66.18 -10.63 59.68
CA GLN A 461 -64.82 -10.95 59.27
C GLN A 461 -64.49 -9.87 58.25
N TYR A 462 -63.72 -8.87 58.68
CA TYR A 462 -62.77 -8.30 57.76
C TYR A 462 -61.89 -9.50 57.40
N GLU A 463 -62.28 -10.21 56.33
CA GLU A 463 -61.30 -10.92 55.54
C GLU A 463 -60.27 -9.86 55.19
N ARG A 464 -59.19 -9.86 55.97
CA ARG A 464 -57.93 -9.28 55.58
C ARG A 464 -57.79 -9.65 54.10
N PRO A 465 -57.62 -8.70 53.16
CA PRO A 465 -57.32 -9.07 51.79
C PRO A 465 -56.18 -10.06 51.89
N LYS A 466 -56.42 -11.32 51.50
CA LYS A 466 -55.42 -12.39 51.55
C LYS A 466 -54.38 -12.09 50.47
N THR A 467 -53.66 -10.98 50.60
CA THR A 467 -52.36 -10.85 49.99
C THR A 467 -51.44 -11.75 50.81
N ALA A 468 -51.20 -12.92 50.23
CA ALA A 468 -50.20 -13.92 50.61
C ALA A 468 -50.56 -14.92 51.72
N LYS A 469 -51.63 -15.69 51.53
CA LYS A 469 -51.56 -17.13 51.84
C LYS A 469 -52.35 -17.92 50.78
N PRO A 470 -51.70 -18.75 49.94
CA PRO A 470 -52.41 -19.54 48.95
C PRO A 470 -53.31 -20.57 49.65
N SER A 471 -54.51 -20.78 49.11
CA SER A 471 -55.54 -21.64 49.71
C SER A 471 -55.38 -23.13 49.34
N SER A 472 -54.29 -23.51 48.66
CA SER A 472 -54.07 -24.85 48.10
C SER A 472 -52.59 -25.04 47.75
N ASP A 473 -52.02 -26.19 48.11
CA ASP A 473 -50.63 -26.61 47.78
C ASP A 473 -50.51 -27.20 46.36
N ASN A 474 -51.61 -27.20 45.58
CA ASN A 474 -51.57 -27.70 44.20
C ASN A 474 -50.89 -26.70 43.25
N ILE A 475 -49.73 -27.12 42.73
CA ILE A 475 -48.85 -26.33 41.85
C ILE A 475 -49.58 -25.77 40.60
N ASN A 476 -50.57 -26.49 40.08
CA ASN A 476 -51.30 -26.07 38.87
C ASN A 476 -52.27 -24.91 39.13
N GLU A 477 -52.92 -24.87 40.30
CA GLU A 477 -53.79 -23.75 40.70
C GLU A 477 -52.96 -22.51 41.03
N LEU A 478 -51.78 -22.69 41.64
CA LEU A 478 -50.82 -21.60 41.88
C LEU A 478 -50.31 -21.00 40.57
N LYS A 479 -50.02 -21.82 39.56
CA LYS A 479 -49.67 -21.33 38.21
C LYS A 479 -50.84 -20.58 37.56
N GLY A 480 -52.07 -21.05 37.73
CA GLY A 480 -53.28 -20.36 37.27
C GLY A 480 -53.43 -18.97 37.90
N MET A 481 -53.31 -18.88 39.22
CA MET A 481 -53.36 -17.60 39.96
C MET A 481 -52.22 -16.65 39.59
N ILE A 482 -51.01 -17.16 39.36
CA ILE A 482 -49.88 -16.35 38.88
C ILE A 482 -50.18 -15.79 37.49
N LYS A 483 -50.82 -16.58 36.62
CA LYS A 483 -51.20 -16.14 35.27
C LYS A 483 -52.28 -15.05 35.31
N GLU A 484 -53.32 -15.24 36.11
CA GLU A 484 -54.34 -14.19 36.33
C GLU A 484 -53.76 -12.92 36.98
N LEU A 485 -52.83 -13.07 37.94
CA LEU A 485 -52.15 -11.93 38.54
C LEU A 485 -51.28 -11.22 37.51
N SER A 486 -50.58 -11.94 36.63
CA SER A 486 -49.79 -11.34 35.55
C SER A 486 -50.67 -10.58 34.56
N GLU A 487 -51.81 -11.14 34.15
CA GLU A 487 -52.78 -10.46 33.28
C GLU A 487 -53.35 -9.20 33.94
N LYS A 488 -53.71 -9.25 35.23
CA LYS A 488 -54.16 -8.06 35.97
C LYS A 488 -53.06 -7.00 36.10
N LEU A 489 -51.80 -7.43 36.27
CA LEU A 489 -50.66 -6.52 36.33
C LEU A 489 -50.42 -5.85 34.98
N GLU A 490 -50.58 -6.58 33.89
CA GLU A 490 -50.47 -6.07 32.52
C GLU A 490 -51.60 -5.10 32.17
N GLN A 491 -52.85 -5.42 32.54
CA GLN A 491 -53.98 -4.49 32.42
C GLN A 491 -53.76 -3.20 33.23
N LYS A 492 -53.23 -3.30 34.46
CA LYS A 492 -52.91 -2.13 35.29
C LYS A 492 -51.75 -1.33 34.70
N ARG A 493 -50.75 -1.97 34.09
CA ARG A 493 -49.68 -1.27 33.36
C ARG A 493 -50.21 -0.54 32.14
N ALA A 494 -51.11 -1.15 31.36
CA ALA A 494 -51.74 -0.51 30.22
C ALA A 494 -52.53 0.74 30.64
N LEU A 495 -53.36 0.65 31.69
CA LEU A 495 -54.08 1.80 32.25
C LEU A 495 -53.14 2.90 32.76
N VAL A 496 -52.01 2.53 33.39
CA VAL A 496 -51.02 3.51 33.85
C VAL A 496 -50.34 4.20 32.66
N SER A 497 -50.00 3.47 31.60
CA SER A 497 -49.45 4.06 30.37
C SER A 497 -50.44 5.04 29.74
N GLU A 498 -51.72 4.68 29.66
CA GLU A 498 -52.78 5.56 29.14
C GLU A 498 -52.97 6.82 30.00
N LEU A 499 -52.89 6.69 31.34
CA LEU A 499 -52.93 7.84 32.25
C LEU A 499 -51.69 8.74 32.12
N ILE A 500 -50.51 8.17 31.87
CA ILE A 500 -49.28 8.94 31.61
C ILE A 500 -49.41 9.71 30.30
N GLU A 501 -49.94 9.07 29.25
CA GLU A 501 -50.16 9.70 27.95
C GLU A 501 -51.17 10.85 28.05
N ASN A 502 -52.29 10.64 28.73
CA ASN A 502 -53.27 11.68 29.04
C ASN A 502 -52.65 12.81 29.89
N GLY A 503 -51.78 12.48 30.84
CA GLY A 503 -51.05 13.44 31.65
C GLY A 503 -50.11 14.31 30.82
N ASN A 504 -49.37 13.71 29.88
CA ASN A 504 -48.49 14.42 28.96
C ASN A 504 -49.27 15.36 28.04
N GLN A 505 -50.37 14.88 27.45
CA GLN A 505 -51.26 15.71 26.61
C GLN A 505 -51.85 16.89 27.38
N LEU A 506 -52.23 16.69 28.65
CA LEU A 506 -52.75 17.76 29.50
C LEU A 506 -51.67 18.78 29.84
N ASN A 507 -50.43 18.32 30.04
CA ASN A 507 -49.29 19.19 30.32
C ASN A 507 -48.87 20.00 29.08
N GLU A 508 -48.96 19.43 27.88
CA GLU A 508 -48.78 20.17 26.62
C GLU A 508 -49.85 21.26 26.46
N LYS A 509 -51.13 20.93 26.67
CA LYS A 509 -52.22 21.92 26.67
C LYS A 509 -52.01 23.01 27.71
N PHE A 510 -51.53 22.66 28.91
CA PHE A 510 -51.21 23.63 29.96
C PHE A 510 -50.07 24.56 29.53
N ASN A 511 -49.02 24.04 28.91
CA ASN A 511 -47.92 24.83 28.39
C ASN A 511 -48.35 25.77 27.25
N GLU A 512 -49.21 25.32 26.34
CA GLU A 512 -49.79 26.18 25.31
C GLU A 512 -50.63 27.31 25.91
N LEU A 513 -51.50 26.99 26.88
CA LEU A 513 -52.32 28.00 27.57
C LEU A 513 -51.46 29.01 28.33
N ASN A 514 -50.40 28.54 29.00
CA ASN A 514 -49.47 29.40 29.73
C ASN A 514 -48.67 30.30 28.78
N ASN A 515 -48.27 29.80 27.61
CA ASN A 515 -47.63 30.60 26.57
C ASN A 515 -48.58 31.67 26.00
N GLN A 516 -49.83 31.31 25.75
CA GLN A 516 -50.87 32.28 25.33
C GLN A 516 -51.13 33.33 26.41
N TYR A 517 -51.20 32.93 27.68
CA TYR A 517 -51.33 33.85 28.82
C TYR A 517 -50.15 34.81 28.90
N ASN A 518 -48.92 34.31 28.81
CA ASN A 518 -47.71 35.14 28.83
C ASN A 518 -47.64 36.10 27.64
N SER A 519 -48.07 35.65 26.45
CA SER A 519 -48.18 36.50 25.27
C SER A 519 -49.21 37.61 25.44
N LYS A 520 -50.42 37.29 25.93
CA LYS A 520 -51.46 38.29 26.24
C LYS A 520 -51.02 39.25 27.35
N LYS A 521 -50.32 38.76 28.37
CA LYS A 521 -49.76 39.57 29.45
C LYS A 521 -48.73 40.57 28.91
N ARG A 522 -47.79 40.10 28.08
CA ARG A 522 -46.82 40.99 27.40
C ARG A 522 -47.51 42.04 26.54
N ASN A 523 -48.50 41.65 25.74
CA ASN A 523 -49.26 42.59 24.91
C ASN A 523 -50.01 43.65 25.75
N TYR A 524 -50.60 43.23 26.88
CA TYR A 524 -51.25 44.15 27.82
C TYR A 524 -50.25 45.11 28.48
N GLU A 525 -49.11 44.60 28.93
CA GLU A 525 -48.03 45.41 29.50
C GLU A 525 -47.46 46.41 28.48
N THR A 526 -47.33 46.04 27.21
CA THR A 526 -46.92 46.97 26.14
C THR A 526 -48.00 48.02 25.82
N MET A 527 -49.28 47.66 25.91
CA MET A 527 -50.40 48.61 25.72
C MET A 527 -50.56 49.59 26.88
N MET A 528 -50.15 49.22 28.09
CA MET A 528 -50.12 50.12 29.25
C MET A 528 -48.89 51.05 29.26
N ALA A 529 -47.87 50.74 28.45
CA ALA A 529 -46.63 51.50 28.36
C ALA A 529 -46.56 52.45 27.13
N SER A 530 -47.54 52.39 26.22
CA SER A 530 -47.82 53.40 25.18
C SER A 530 -48.98 54.27 25.60
#